data_AF-A0A5Q4DAT7-F1
#
_entry.id   AF-A0A5Q4DAT7-F1
#
_cell.length_a   1.000
_cell.length_b   1.000
_cell.length_c   1.000
_cell.angle_alpha   90.00
_cell.angle_beta   90.00
_cell.angle_gamma   90.00
#
_symmetry.space_group_name_H-M   'P 1'
#
loop_
_entity.id
_entity.type
_entity.pdbx_description
1 polymer ?
#
loop_
_entity_poly.entity_id
_entity_poly.type
_entity_poly.pdbx_seq_one_letter_code
_entity_poly.pdbx_strand_id
1 'polypeptide(L)'
;MRWSASRGRSGRPAHTARGAEAARGAEDGAGGRPGFRVKRSDVFARDEFTCIYCGRMPPEVELSVDHVEPRMRGGDNSSGNLVTACVACNRAKAGLAAWDYLAGRDEERARFLERATYVWPRLRAAIIEAAPEP
;
A
#
# COMPACT_ATOMS: atom_id res chain seq x y z
N MET A 1 -9.88 66.57 32.15
CA MET A 1 -10.93 66.15 31.19
C MET A 1 -10.27 65.73 29.88
N ARG A 2 -10.58 64.54 29.37
CA ARG A 2 -10.02 63.98 28.12
C ARG A 2 -10.70 64.60 26.90
N TRP A 3 -9.91 64.95 25.89
CA TRP A 3 -10.38 65.10 24.50
C TRP A 3 -9.34 64.45 23.59
N SER A 4 -9.76 63.38 22.90
CA SER A 4 -8.98 62.70 21.87
C SER A 4 -9.61 63.00 20.52
N ALA A 5 -8.84 63.59 19.60
CA ALA A 5 -9.16 63.60 18.18
C ALA A 5 -7.91 63.89 17.32
N SER A 6 -7.46 62.89 16.56
CA SER A 6 -6.90 63.06 15.21
C SER A 6 -6.72 61.67 14.57
N ARG A 7 -7.62 61.29 13.66
CA ARG A 7 -7.53 61.43 12.19
C ARG A 7 -6.52 60.47 11.53
N GLY A 8 -7.08 59.57 10.73
CA GLY A 8 -6.63 59.34 9.36
C GLY A 8 -5.83 58.07 9.10
N ARG A 9 -6.43 57.13 8.36
CA ARG A 9 -5.74 56.45 7.26
C ARG A 9 -6.75 56.01 6.20
N SER A 10 -6.65 56.69 5.07
CA SER A 10 -7.20 56.37 3.76
C SER A 10 -6.50 55.15 3.17
N GLY A 11 -7.23 54.32 2.41
CA GLY A 11 -6.65 53.48 1.35
C GLY A 11 -7.18 52.04 1.28
N ARG A 12 -8.17 51.81 0.43
CA ARG A 12 -8.37 50.58 -0.38
C ARG A 12 -8.38 51.04 -1.86
N PRO A 13 -8.29 50.16 -2.87
CA PRO A 13 -8.06 48.70 -2.88
C PRO A 13 -7.01 48.25 -3.93
N ALA A 14 -6.65 46.96 -3.94
CA ALA A 14 -6.52 46.22 -5.21
C ALA A 14 -6.58 44.69 -4.99
N HIS A 15 -7.54 44.13 -5.68
CA HIS A 15 -7.86 42.75 -6.06
C HIS A 15 -6.65 42.01 -6.64
N THR A 16 -6.39 40.77 -6.21
CA THR A 16 -6.20 39.60 -7.11
C THR A 16 -5.97 38.29 -6.33
N ALA A 17 -6.71 37.26 -6.77
CA ALA A 17 -6.40 35.83 -6.85
C ALA A 17 -5.89 35.04 -5.62
N ARG A 18 -6.80 34.21 -5.10
CA ARG A 18 -6.68 32.75 -4.89
C ARG A 18 -8.08 32.26 -4.45
N GLY A 19 -8.80 31.40 -5.16
CA GLY A 19 -8.36 30.19 -5.85
C GLY A 19 -8.64 29.00 -4.93
N ALA A 20 -9.88 28.50 -5.00
CA ALA A 20 -10.36 27.17 -4.59
C ALA A 20 -9.79 26.53 -3.30
N GLU A 21 -10.53 26.61 -2.20
CA GLU A 21 -10.46 25.56 -1.18
C GLU A 21 -11.46 24.45 -1.56
N ALA A 22 -10.92 23.49 -2.31
CA ALA A 22 -11.58 22.25 -2.63
C ALA A 22 -11.77 21.39 -1.36
N ALA A 23 -12.95 20.79 -1.28
CA ALA A 23 -13.23 19.46 -0.72
C ALA A 23 -12.45 19.06 0.55
N ARG A 24 -13.04 19.30 1.71
CA ARG A 24 -12.85 18.39 2.86
C ARG A 24 -13.78 17.20 2.65
N GLY A 25 -13.21 16.10 2.17
CA GLY A 25 -13.91 14.84 1.98
C GLY A 25 -12.95 13.76 1.50
N ALA A 26 -12.29 13.09 2.45
CA ALA A 26 -11.70 11.77 2.29
C ALA A 26 -11.27 11.28 3.68
N GLU A 27 -12.25 10.97 4.52
CA GLU A 27 -12.06 9.92 5.52
C GLU A 27 -11.83 8.59 4.78
N ASP A 28 -10.56 8.18 4.66
CA ASP A 28 -10.15 6.86 4.17
C ASP A 28 -10.50 5.80 5.21
N GLY A 29 -11.80 5.56 5.35
CA GLY A 29 -12.38 4.55 6.18
C GLY A 29 -12.06 3.16 5.65
N ALA A 30 -11.65 2.30 6.58
CA ALA A 30 -11.79 0.86 6.48
C ALA A 30 -13.21 0.51 5.98
N GLY A 31 -13.31 0.06 4.72
CA GLY A 31 -14.61 -0.14 4.10
C GLY A 31 -14.48 -0.66 2.67
N GLY A 32 -13.89 -1.84 2.51
CA GLY A 32 -13.99 -2.58 1.25
C GLY A 32 -15.45 -2.69 0.85
N ARG A 33 -15.82 -2.05 -0.28
CA ARG A 33 -17.18 -2.13 -0.84
C ARG A 33 -17.57 -3.62 -0.97
N PRO A 34 -18.75 -4.05 -0.48
CA PRO A 34 -19.18 -5.43 -0.67
C PRO A 34 -19.31 -5.70 -2.17
N GLY A 35 -18.45 -6.56 -2.70
CA GLY A 35 -18.54 -7.07 -4.08
C GLY A 35 -17.38 -6.76 -5.03
N PHE A 36 -16.35 -5.97 -4.66
CA PHE A 36 -15.21 -5.78 -5.55
C PHE A 36 -14.15 -6.88 -5.36
N ARG A 37 -14.35 -8.01 -6.05
CA ARG A 37 -13.31 -9.04 -6.20
C ARG A 37 -12.23 -8.48 -7.13
N VAL A 38 -11.01 -8.33 -6.62
CA VAL A 38 -9.84 -7.96 -7.44
C VAL A 38 -9.61 -9.02 -8.50
N LYS A 39 -9.52 -8.63 -9.78
CA LYS A 39 -9.19 -9.56 -10.87
C LYS A 39 -7.69 -9.84 -10.83
N ARG A 40 -7.30 -11.06 -11.20
CA ARG A 40 -5.88 -11.46 -11.26
C ARG A 40 -5.06 -10.54 -12.18
N SER A 41 -5.65 -10.12 -13.30
CA SER A 41 -5.05 -9.17 -14.23
C SER A 41 -4.65 -7.86 -13.57
N ASP A 42 -5.45 -7.38 -12.62
CA ASP A 42 -5.23 -6.08 -11.98
C ASP A 42 -4.07 -6.18 -10.98
N VAL A 43 -3.95 -7.32 -10.28
CA VAL A 43 -2.80 -7.63 -9.41
C VAL A 43 -1.51 -7.68 -10.24
N PHE A 44 -1.54 -8.39 -11.38
CA PHE A 44 -0.38 -8.51 -12.26
C PHE A 44 0.04 -7.18 -12.86
N ALA A 45 -0.91 -6.36 -13.33
CA ALA A 45 -0.63 -5.06 -13.89
C ALA A 45 -0.05 -4.10 -12.85
N ARG A 46 -0.60 -4.10 -11.62
CA ARG A 46 -0.09 -3.27 -10.50
C ARG A 46 1.35 -3.61 -10.15
N ASP A 47 1.71 -4.90 -10.18
CA ASP A 47 3.04 -5.37 -9.80
C ASP A 47 4.01 -5.45 -10.99
N GLU A 48 3.63 -4.85 -12.13
CA GLU A 48 4.42 -4.80 -13.36
C GLU A 48 4.81 -6.21 -13.87
N PHE A 49 3.90 -7.18 -13.74
CA PHE A 49 4.12 -8.57 -14.11
C PHE A 49 5.39 -9.17 -13.49
N THR A 50 5.76 -8.70 -12.29
CA THR A 50 6.98 -9.09 -11.59
C THR A 50 6.62 -9.82 -10.31
N CYS A 51 7.26 -10.97 -10.06
CA CYS A 51 7.14 -11.68 -8.79
C CYS A 51 7.66 -10.78 -7.65
N ILE A 52 6.79 -10.43 -6.70
CA ILE A 52 7.16 -9.59 -5.55
C ILE A 52 8.24 -10.24 -4.68
N TYR A 53 8.25 -11.58 -4.59
CA TYR A 53 9.24 -12.31 -3.80
C TYR A 53 10.61 -12.37 -4.47
N CYS A 54 10.70 -12.94 -5.69
CA CYS A 54 11.99 -13.23 -6.34
C CYS A 54 12.41 -12.25 -7.45
N GLY A 55 11.53 -11.34 -7.86
CA GLY A 55 11.82 -10.36 -8.92
C GLY A 55 11.79 -10.91 -10.35
N ARG A 56 11.58 -12.21 -10.56
CA ARG A 56 11.49 -12.79 -11.91
C ARG A 56 10.19 -12.43 -12.62
N MET A 57 10.26 -12.36 -13.94
CA MET A 57 9.16 -12.02 -14.85
C MET A 57 8.97 -13.10 -15.94
N PRO A 58 7.82 -13.13 -16.64
CA PRO A 58 7.68 -13.94 -17.85
C PRO A 58 8.69 -13.53 -18.94
N PRO A 59 9.12 -14.46 -19.82
CA PRO A 59 8.72 -15.87 -19.90
C PRO A 59 9.50 -16.79 -18.94
N GLU A 60 10.45 -16.26 -18.15
CA GLU A 60 11.31 -17.07 -17.25
C GLU A 60 10.51 -17.83 -16.19
N VAL A 61 9.38 -17.25 -15.75
CA VAL A 61 8.49 -17.85 -14.76
C VAL A 61 7.02 -17.70 -15.14
N GLU A 62 6.21 -18.68 -14.73
CA GLU A 62 4.75 -18.54 -14.72
C GLU A 62 4.31 -17.75 -13.48
N LEU A 63 3.41 -16.78 -13.68
CA LEU A 63 2.87 -15.93 -12.62
C LEU A 63 1.55 -16.45 -12.06
N SER A 64 1.37 -16.24 -10.76
CA SER A 64 0.19 -16.53 -9.98
C SER A 64 -0.10 -15.39 -9.01
N VAL A 65 -1.27 -15.42 -8.36
CA VAL A 65 -1.61 -14.49 -7.28
C VAL A 65 -1.44 -15.24 -5.96
N ASP A 66 -0.72 -14.62 -5.03
CA ASP A 66 -0.52 -15.13 -3.66
C ASP A 66 -1.19 -14.21 -2.64
N HIS A 67 -1.64 -14.81 -1.54
CA HIS A 67 -2.19 -14.14 -0.37
C HIS A 67 -1.08 -13.87 0.65
N VAL A 68 -0.77 -12.61 0.94
CA VAL A 68 0.28 -12.22 1.91
C VAL A 68 0.01 -12.87 3.27
N GLU A 69 -1.21 -12.72 3.78
CA GLU A 69 -1.78 -13.53 4.86
C GLU A 69 -2.69 -14.59 4.22
N PRO A 70 -2.42 -15.89 4.39
CA PRO A 70 -3.20 -16.94 3.74
C PRO A 70 -4.64 -16.95 4.26
N ARG A 71 -5.58 -17.38 3.42
CA ARG A 71 -7.02 -17.43 3.77
C ARG A 71 -7.32 -18.23 5.03
N MET A 72 -6.58 -19.32 5.25
CA MET A 72 -6.73 -20.15 6.46
C MET A 72 -6.30 -19.44 7.75
N ARG A 73 -5.59 -18.31 7.66
CA ARG A 73 -5.19 -17.45 8.77
C ARG A 73 -5.95 -16.11 8.81
N GLY A 74 -7.06 -15.99 8.08
CA GLY A 74 -7.92 -14.81 8.10
C GLY A 74 -7.64 -13.76 7.02
N GLY A 75 -6.71 -14.02 6.10
CA GLY A 75 -6.49 -13.13 4.97
C GLY A 75 -7.65 -13.16 3.96
N ASP A 76 -7.94 -12.01 3.34
CA ASP A 76 -9.04 -11.85 2.39
C ASP A 76 -8.54 -11.71 0.94
N ASN A 77 -9.46 -11.43 0.00
CA ASN A 77 -9.15 -11.19 -1.41
C ASN A 77 -8.98 -9.70 -1.75
N SER A 78 -8.68 -8.85 -0.76
CA SER A 78 -8.49 -7.42 -0.98
C SER A 78 -7.16 -7.15 -1.66
N SER A 79 -7.07 -6.05 -2.41
CA SER A 79 -5.84 -5.65 -3.11
C SER A 79 -4.63 -5.56 -2.16
N GLY A 80 -4.85 -5.11 -0.92
CA GLY A 80 -3.81 -5.02 0.11
C GLY A 80 -3.33 -6.34 0.72
N ASN A 81 -3.97 -7.47 0.38
CA ASN A 81 -3.55 -8.82 0.79
C ASN A 81 -3.16 -9.71 -0.39
N LEU A 82 -3.29 -9.25 -1.63
CA LEU A 82 -2.94 -10.01 -2.83
C LEU A 82 -1.69 -9.43 -3.48
N VAL A 83 -0.75 -10.28 -3.87
CA VAL A 83 0.48 -9.92 -4.60
C VAL A 83 0.71 -10.85 -5.78
N THR A 84 1.46 -10.36 -6.77
CA THR A 84 2.00 -11.18 -7.86
C THR A 84 3.14 -12.04 -7.35
N ALA A 85 3.04 -13.35 -7.55
CA ALA A 85 4.05 -14.32 -7.17
C ALA A 85 4.23 -15.34 -8.29
N CYS A 86 5.47 -15.70 -8.61
CA CYS A 86 5.68 -16.83 -9.52
C CYS A 86 5.20 -18.14 -8.87
N VAL A 87 4.83 -19.12 -9.68
CA VAL A 87 4.33 -20.43 -9.20
C VAL A 87 5.31 -21.10 -8.25
N ALA A 88 6.62 -20.98 -8.50
CA ALA A 88 7.66 -21.53 -7.63
C ALA A 88 7.66 -20.90 -6.23
N CYS A 89 7.64 -19.56 -6.13
CA CYS A 89 7.60 -18.86 -4.85
C CYS A 89 6.27 -19.08 -4.12
N ASN A 90 5.14 -19.02 -4.85
CA ASN A 90 3.82 -19.26 -4.26
C ASN A 90 3.73 -20.68 -3.69
N ARG A 91 4.23 -21.69 -4.42
CA ARG A 91 4.29 -23.07 -3.94
C ARG A 91 5.26 -23.24 -2.75
N ALA A 92 6.38 -22.54 -2.74
CA ALA A 92 7.35 -22.59 -1.64
C ALA A 92 6.81 -21.94 -0.35
N LYS A 93 6.04 -20.85 -0.47
CA LYS A 93 5.33 -20.23 0.65
C LYS A 93 4.18 -21.10 1.16
N ALA A 94 3.47 -21.77 0.25
CA ALA A 94 2.36 -22.67 0.57
C ALA A 94 1.33 -22.00 1.51
N GLY A 95 1.09 -22.59 2.69
CA GLY A 95 0.18 -22.07 3.71
C GLY A 95 0.84 -21.14 4.74
N LEU A 96 2.11 -20.79 4.57
CA LEU A 96 2.79 -19.83 5.43
C LEU A 96 2.30 -18.42 5.14
N ALA A 97 2.34 -17.58 6.17
CA ALA A 97 2.24 -16.14 5.98
C ALA A 97 3.54 -15.59 5.38
N ALA A 98 3.45 -14.46 4.70
CA ALA A 98 4.61 -13.86 4.05
C ALA A 98 5.75 -13.56 5.04
N TRP A 99 5.43 -13.14 6.27
CA TRP A 99 6.44 -12.89 7.30
C TRP A 99 7.18 -14.16 7.74
N ASP A 100 6.47 -15.29 7.91
CA ASP A 100 7.12 -16.58 8.22
C ASP A 100 7.98 -17.07 7.05
N TYR A 101 7.47 -16.90 5.82
CA TYR A 101 8.19 -17.32 4.61
C TYR A 101 9.45 -16.50 4.34
N LEU A 102 9.41 -15.21 4.68
CA LEU A 102 10.51 -14.26 4.50
C LEU A 102 11.48 -14.21 5.69
N ALA A 103 11.20 -14.92 6.78
CA ALA A 103 12.11 -15.07 7.90
C ALA A 103 13.40 -15.77 7.42
N GLY A 104 14.54 -15.08 7.55
CA GLY A 104 15.84 -15.53 7.04
C GLY A 104 16.05 -15.42 5.51
N ARG A 105 15.14 -14.77 4.78
CA ARG A 105 15.25 -14.52 3.33
C ARG A 105 15.42 -13.03 3.05
N ASP A 106 16.57 -12.51 3.45
CA ASP A 106 16.78 -11.06 3.57
C ASP A 106 16.64 -10.31 2.25
N GLU A 107 17.11 -10.88 1.15
CA GLU A 107 16.99 -10.28 -0.19
C GLU A 107 15.53 -10.26 -0.67
N GLU A 108 14.82 -11.38 -0.55
CA GLU A 108 13.39 -11.42 -0.90
C GLU A 108 12.55 -10.53 0.03
N ARG A 109 12.92 -10.43 1.31
CA ARG A 109 12.24 -9.56 2.28
C ARG A 109 12.43 -8.09 1.91
N ALA A 110 13.65 -7.68 1.57
CA ALA A 110 13.93 -6.31 1.13
C ALA A 110 13.14 -5.97 -0.14
N ARG A 111 13.16 -6.86 -1.15
CA ARG A 111 12.40 -6.69 -2.39
C ARG A 111 10.89 -6.58 -2.13
N PHE A 112 10.35 -7.41 -1.26
CA PHE A 112 8.94 -7.36 -0.90
C PHE A 112 8.60 -5.99 -0.31
N LEU A 113 9.38 -5.52 0.67
CA LEU A 113 9.12 -4.26 1.36
C LEU A 113 9.25 -3.03 0.47
N GLU A 114 10.14 -3.09 -0.52
CA GLU A 114 10.34 -2.08 -1.56
C GLU A 114 9.18 -2.03 -2.56
N ARG A 115 8.77 -3.17 -3.12
CA ARG A 115 7.81 -3.20 -4.24
C ARG A 115 6.35 -3.23 -3.79
N ALA A 116 6.05 -3.85 -2.65
CA ALA A 116 4.69 -4.10 -2.19
C ALA A 116 4.22 -3.05 -1.16
N THR A 117 4.43 -1.77 -1.46
CA THR A 117 4.07 -0.65 -0.56
C THR A 117 2.57 -0.51 -0.32
N TYR A 118 1.75 -1.03 -1.23
CA TYR A 118 0.28 -1.08 -1.15
C TYR A 118 -0.26 -2.18 -0.21
N VAL A 119 0.60 -3.11 0.24
CA VAL A 119 0.20 -4.15 1.19
C VAL A 119 -0.17 -3.48 2.52
N TRP A 120 -1.20 -4.00 3.18
CA TRP A 120 -1.72 -3.38 4.39
C TRP A 120 -0.63 -3.11 5.42
N PRO A 121 -0.66 -1.93 6.09
CA PRO A 121 0.36 -1.57 7.07
C PRO A 121 0.63 -2.64 8.12
N ARG A 122 -0.41 -3.31 8.65
CA ARG A 122 -0.27 -4.40 9.62
C ARG A 122 0.54 -5.59 9.10
N LEU A 123 0.38 -5.95 7.83
CA LEU A 123 1.06 -7.08 7.21
C LEU A 123 2.52 -6.72 6.88
N ARG A 124 2.75 -5.48 6.42
CA ARG A 124 4.11 -4.96 6.23
C ARG A 124 4.87 -4.89 7.55
N ALA A 125 4.24 -4.44 8.63
CA ALA A 125 4.83 -4.44 9.97
C ALA A 125 5.25 -5.86 10.40
N ALA A 126 4.36 -6.86 10.25
CA ALA A 126 4.70 -8.25 10.54
C ALA A 126 5.92 -8.76 9.74
N ILE A 127 6.04 -8.37 8.45
CA ILE A 127 7.21 -8.73 7.64
C ILE A 127 8.48 -8.02 8.10
N ILE A 128 8.38 -6.77 8.55
CA ILE A 128 9.52 -6.01 9.10
C ILE A 128 9.99 -6.62 10.42
N GLU A 129 9.04 -7.02 11.27
CA GLU A 129 9.30 -7.56 12.62
C GLU A 129 9.70 -9.03 12.62
N ALA A 130 9.44 -9.77 11.52
CA ALA A 130 9.96 -11.12 11.30
C ALA A 130 11.47 -11.07 11.04
N ALA A 131 12.23 -10.72 12.07
CA ALA A 131 13.66 -10.93 12.12
C ALA A 131 13.97 -12.43 12.03
N PRO A 132 15.12 -12.83 11.46
CA PRO A 132 15.66 -14.14 11.76
C PRO A 132 15.86 -14.20 13.29
N GLU A 133 15.33 -15.25 13.94
CA GLU A 133 15.70 -15.57 15.31
C GLU A 133 17.25 -15.57 15.42
N PRO A 134 17.83 -14.97 16.48
CA PRO A 134 19.28 -14.83 16.63
C PRO A 134 20.03 -16.16 16.71
#